data_AF-A0A9D0Z562-F1
#
_entry.id   AF-A0A9D0Z562-F1
#
_cell.length_a   1.000
_cell.length_b   1.000
_cell.length_c   1.000
_cell.angle_alpha   90.00
_cell.angle_beta   90.00
_cell.angle_gamma   90.00
#
_symmetry.space_group_name_H-M   'P 1'
#
loop_
_entity.id
_entity.type
_entity.pdbx_description
1 polymer ?
#
loop_
_entity_poly.entity_id
_entity_poly.type
_entity_poly.pdbx_seq_one_letter_code
_entity_poly.pdbx_strand_id
1 'polypeptide(L)'
;MAKPNTYVQLLAARQRIAELESRLEMMKGFTLQQSLDMAQIALHEKLGFGPDRNAKFAAAFWETFLEYAALCVGDGADDPEIVYTKDVVDRMLRESCGDDILPFDERYSVENLYRRDRDLEGPLHAAN
;
A
#
# COMPACT_ATOMS: atom_id res chain seq x y z
N MET A 1 28.77 -29.48 22.12
CA MET A 1 27.90 -29.49 20.92
C MET A 1 28.72 -29.01 19.74
N ALA A 2 28.71 -29.73 18.61
CA ALA A 2 29.42 -29.29 17.41
C ALA A 2 28.79 -27.97 16.92
N LYS A 3 29.61 -26.96 16.60
CA LYS A 3 29.12 -25.71 16.02
C LYS A 3 28.36 -26.05 14.73
N PRO A 4 27.16 -25.51 14.51
CA PRO A 4 26.42 -25.78 13.29
C PRO A 4 27.29 -25.43 12.08
N ASN A 5 27.25 -26.26 11.03
CA ASN A 5 28.01 -26.02 9.82
C ASN A 5 27.57 -24.69 9.21
N THR A 6 28.46 -23.70 9.19
CA THR A 6 28.21 -22.34 8.68
C THR A 6 27.63 -22.35 7.27
N TYR A 7 28.02 -23.32 6.43
CA TYR A 7 27.47 -23.46 5.08
C TYR A 7 25.97 -23.83 5.09
N VAL A 8 25.56 -24.74 5.97
CA VAL A 8 24.15 -25.14 6.11
C VAL A 8 23.32 -23.97 6.63
N GLN A 9 23.87 -23.18 7.57
CA GLN A 9 23.21 -21.96 8.05
C GLN A 9 23.05 -20.92 6.94
N LEU A 10 24.08 -20.71 6.12
CA LEU A 10 24.01 -19.78 4.99
C LEU A 10 22.99 -20.23 3.94
N LEU A 11 22.93 -21.53 3.63
CA LEU A 11 21.96 -22.07 2.69
C LEU A 11 20.52 -21.91 3.20
N ALA A 12 20.28 -22.24 4.48
CA ALA A 12 18.97 -22.06 5.10
C ALA A 12 18.56 -20.58 5.15
N ALA A 13 19.49 -19.67 5.44
CA ALA A 13 19.22 -18.24 5.42
C ALA A 13 18.84 -17.74 4.01
N ARG A 14 19.54 -18.18 2.96
CA ARG A 14 19.22 -17.83 1.56
C ARG A 14 17.84 -18.35 1.14
N GLN A 15 17.52 -19.60 1.47
CA GLN A 15 16.20 -20.16 1.20
C GLN A 15 15.11 -19.37 1.92
N ARG A 16 15.35 -19.02 3.19
CA ARG A 16 14.40 -18.25 3.98
C ARG A 16 14.16 -16.84 3.43
N ILE A 17 15.22 -16.17 2.96
CA ILE A 17 15.11 -14.86 2.31
C ILE A 17 14.26 -14.97 1.05
N ALA A 18 14.55 -15.94 0.17
CA ALA A 18 13.78 -16.15 -1.06
C ALA A 18 12.29 -16.46 -0.79
N GLU A 19 11.99 -17.26 0.24
CA GLU A 19 10.61 -17.51 0.68
C GLU A 19 9.90 -16.23 1.17
N LEU A 20 10.61 -15.41 1.94
CA LEU A 20 10.07 -14.14 2.46
C LEU A 20 9.82 -13.15 1.33
N GLU A 21 10.75 -13.00 0.39
CA GLU A 21 10.58 -12.16 -0.80
C GLU A 21 9.39 -12.62 -1.64
N SER A 22 9.28 -13.93 -1.91
CA SER A 22 8.14 -14.47 -2.66
C SER A 22 6.80 -14.21 -1.95
N ARG A 23 6.76 -14.35 -0.63
CA ARG A 23 5.55 -14.07 0.16
C ARG A 23 5.21 -12.58 0.13
N LEU A 24 6.20 -11.70 0.25
CA LEU A 24 5.98 -10.26 0.18
C LEU A 24 5.40 -9.84 -1.17
N GLU A 25 5.93 -10.36 -2.28
CA GLU A 25 5.39 -10.06 -3.62
C GLU A 25 3.96 -10.57 -3.79
N MET A 26 3.67 -11.79 -3.31
CA MET A 26 2.30 -12.30 -3.31
C MET A 26 1.35 -11.43 -2.48
N MET A 27 1.77 -11.02 -1.28
CA MET A 27 0.97 -10.18 -0.39
C MET A 27 0.68 -8.81 -1.00
N LYS A 28 1.68 -8.15 -1.61
CA LYS A 28 1.49 -6.85 -2.30
C LYS A 28 0.42 -6.95 -3.40
N GLY A 29 0.54 -7.94 -4.28
CA GLY A 29 -0.43 -8.15 -5.36
C GLY A 29 -1.83 -8.45 -4.85
N PHE A 30 -1.94 -9.32 -3.83
CA PHE A 30 -3.22 -9.65 -3.19
C PHE A 30 -3.87 -8.42 -2.55
N THR A 31 -3.12 -7.64 -1.78
CA THR A 31 -3.63 -6.44 -1.09
C THR A 31 -4.13 -5.39 -2.07
N LEU A 32 -3.41 -5.16 -3.19
CA LEU A 32 -3.83 -4.19 -4.19
C LEU A 32 -5.13 -4.62 -4.88
N GLN A 33 -5.24 -5.89 -5.30
CA GLN A 33 -6.46 -6.42 -5.91
C GLN A 33 -7.64 -6.35 -4.93
N GLN A 34 -7.44 -6.81 -3.69
CA GLN A 34 -8.49 -6.80 -2.67
C GLN A 34 -8.98 -5.38 -2.37
N SER A 35 -8.08 -4.39 -2.34
CA SER A 35 -8.44 -2.99 -2.12
C SER A 35 -9.35 -2.46 -3.24
N LEU A 36 -9.02 -2.77 -4.51
CA LEU A 36 -9.86 -2.42 -5.65
C LEU A 36 -11.22 -3.11 -5.60
N ASP A 37 -11.25 -4.42 -5.30
CA ASP A 37 -12.49 -5.19 -5.18
C ASP A 37 -13.42 -4.58 -4.12
N MET A 38 -12.89 -4.26 -2.93
CA MET A 38 -13.68 -3.65 -1.85
C MET A 38 -14.16 -2.24 -2.22
N ALA A 39 -13.33 -1.45 -2.90
CA ALA A 39 -13.74 -0.14 -3.40
C ALA A 39 -14.89 -0.26 -4.41
N GLN A 40 -14.82 -1.16 -5.40
CA GLN A 40 -15.88 -1.35 -6.39
C GLN A 40 -17.19 -1.85 -5.77
N ILE A 41 -17.11 -2.74 -4.78
CA ILE A 41 -18.29 -3.18 -4.01
C ILE A 41 -18.88 -2.00 -3.24
N ALA A 42 -18.07 -1.21 -2.54
CA ALA A 42 -18.55 -0.04 -1.81
C ALA A 42 -19.17 1.02 -2.73
N LEU A 43 -18.56 1.28 -3.89
CA LEU A 43 -19.10 2.19 -4.90
C LEU A 43 -20.47 1.73 -5.40
N HIS A 44 -20.65 0.42 -5.62
CA HIS A 44 -21.94 -0.15 -6.00
C HIS A 44 -22.97 -0.01 -4.87
N GLU A 45 -22.67 -0.60 -3.72
CA GLU A 45 -23.61 -0.76 -2.60
C GLU A 45 -23.95 0.55 -1.89
N LYS A 46 -23.00 1.49 -1.85
CA LYS A 46 -23.13 2.73 -1.06
C LYS A 46 -23.32 3.97 -1.91
N LEU A 47 -22.74 4.01 -3.11
CA LEU A 47 -22.80 5.18 -4.00
C LEU A 47 -23.61 4.95 -5.28
N GLY A 48 -24.20 3.75 -5.44
CA GLY A 48 -25.10 3.43 -6.55
C GLY A 48 -24.39 3.31 -7.91
N PHE A 49 -23.10 2.99 -7.94
CA PHE A 49 -22.39 2.78 -9.19
C PHE A 49 -22.88 1.50 -9.87
N GLY A 50 -23.37 1.61 -11.12
CA GLY A 50 -23.63 0.46 -11.98
C GLY A 50 -22.35 -0.07 -12.65
N PRO A 51 -22.44 -1.19 -13.39
CA PRO A 51 -21.31 -1.83 -14.06
C PRO A 51 -20.44 -0.87 -14.88
N ASP A 52 -21.04 0.02 -15.68
CA ASP A 52 -20.32 0.97 -16.52
C ASP A 52 -19.46 1.95 -15.73
N ARG A 53 -19.98 2.46 -14.60
CA ARG A 53 -19.25 3.41 -13.75
C ARG A 53 -18.16 2.70 -12.95
N ASN A 54 -18.41 1.48 -12.49
CA ASN A 54 -17.41 0.67 -11.80
C ASN A 54 -16.27 0.24 -12.72
N ALA A 55 -16.54 -0.06 -13.99
CA ALA A 55 -15.50 -0.34 -14.97
C ALA A 55 -14.62 0.88 -15.23
N LYS A 56 -15.22 2.07 -15.38
CA LYS A 56 -14.48 3.34 -15.52
C LYS A 56 -13.63 3.65 -14.30
N PHE A 57 -14.17 3.44 -13.09
CA PHE A 57 -13.41 3.60 -11.86
C PHE A 57 -12.20 2.66 -11.80
N ALA A 58 -12.38 1.37 -12.09
CA ALA A 58 -11.27 0.42 -12.07
C ALA A 58 -10.18 0.74 -13.10
N ALA A 59 -10.56 1.17 -14.31
CA ALA A 59 -9.61 1.62 -15.30
C ALA A 59 -8.81 2.84 -14.81
N ALA A 60 -9.50 3.86 -14.30
CA ALA A 60 -8.87 5.07 -13.77
C ALA A 60 -7.98 4.78 -12.56
N PHE A 61 -8.38 3.85 -11.67
CA PHE A 61 -7.58 3.40 -10.53
C PHE A 61 -6.26 2.80 -11.00
N TRP A 62 -6.29 1.88 -11.97
CA TRP A 62 -5.08 1.25 -12.49
C TRP A 62 -4.19 2.22 -13.26
N GLU A 63 -4.76 3.09 -14.09
CA GLU A 63 -4.03 4.14 -14.79
C GLU A 63 -3.28 5.03 -13.80
N THR A 64 -3.99 5.56 -12.81
CA THR A 64 -3.41 6.38 -11.74
C THR A 64 -2.31 5.62 -10.98
N PHE A 65 -2.55 4.35 -10.62
CA PHE A 65 -1.58 3.54 -9.88
C PHE A 65 -0.29 3.31 -10.68
N LEU A 66 -0.40 3.04 -11.98
CA LEU A 66 0.75 2.83 -12.86
C LEU A 66 1.52 4.12 -13.12
N GLU A 67 0.84 5.26 -13.25
CA GLU A 67 1.46 6.58 -13.35
C GLU A 67 2.31 6.89 -12.10
N TYR A 68 1.77 6.65 -10.91
CA TYR A 68 2.52 6.81 -9.67
C TYR A 68 3.69 5.83 -9.57
N ALA A 69 3.52 4.57 -9.97
CA ALA A 69 4.60 3.59 -9.97
C ALA A 69 5.76 4.03 -10.90
N ALA A 70 5.43 4.53 -12.09
CA ALA A 70 6.42 5.07 -13.02
C ALA A 70 7.13 6.30 -12.44
N LEU A 71 6.41 7.16 -11.72
CA LEU A 71 6.98 8.32 -11.04
C LEU A 71 7.98 7.90 -9.95
N CYS A 72 7.61 6.97 -9.07
CA CYS A 72 8.50 6.44 -8.03
C CYS A 72 9.78 5.82 -8.62
N VAL A 73 9.67 5.09 -9.73
CA VAL A 73 10.83 4.47 -10.39
C VAL A 73 11.75 5.52 -11.01
N GLY A 74 11.19 6.57 -11.62
CA GLY A 74 11.96 7.65 -12.20
C GLY A 74 12.68 8.49 -11.14
N ASP A 75 11.96 8.88 -10.10
CA ASP A 75 12.48 9.67 -8.98
C ASP A 75 13.51 8.89 -8.16
N GLY A 76 13.21 7.63 -7.84
CA GLY A 76 14.08 6.74 -7.07
C GLY A 76 15.39 6.38 -7.75
N ALA A 77 15.51 6.61 -9.07
CA ALA A 77 16.77 6.41 -9.79
C ALA A 77 17.83 7.46 -9.39
N ASP A 78 17.40 8.69 -9.11
CA ASP A 78 18.26 9.83 -8.79
C ASP A 78 18.17 10.27 -7.31
N ASP A 79 17.04 10.00 -6.65
CA ASP A 79 16.75 10.36 -5.25
C ASP A 79 16.17 9.15 -4.46
N PRO A 80 16.97 8.51 -3.58
CA PRO A 80 16.50 7.43 -2.72
C PRO A 80 15.34 7.80 -1.80
N GLU A 81 15.17 9.09 -1.47
CA GLU A 81 14.09 9.58 -0.61
C GLU A 81 12.81 9.91 -1.38
N ILE A 82 12.82 9.82 -2.72
CA ILE A 82 11.70 10.06 -3.63
C ILE A 82 10.90 11.35 -3.32
N VAL A 83 11.61 12.43 -2.99
CA VAL A 83 11.02 13.67 -2.47
C VAL A 83 9.99 14.25 -3.45
N TYR A 84 10.30 14.23 -4.75
CA TYR A 84 9.39 14.74 -5.77
C TYR A 84 8.09 13.94 -5.81
N THR A 85 8.18 12.61 -5.76
CA THR A 85 7.01 11.74 -5.78
C THR A 85 6.13 11.97 -4.55
N LYS A 86 6.72 12.10 -3.36
CA LYS A 86 5.99 12.39 -2.12
C LYS A 86 5.19 13.69 -2.23
N ASP A 87 5.82 14.76 -2.72
CA ASP A 87 5.18 16.06 -2.91
C ASP A 87 4.04 16.02 -3.95
N VAL A 88 4.22 15.30 -5.05
CA VAL A 88 3.20 15.13 -6.09
C VAL A 88 1.98 14.40 -5.53
N VAL A 89 2.19 13.28 -4.82
CA VAL A 89 1.10 12.50 -4.20
C VAL A 89 0.34 13.37 -3.19
N ASP A 90 1.07 14.10 -2.33
CA ASP A 90 0.46 14.99 -1.34
C ASP A 90 -0.40 16.08 -1.98
N ARG A 91 0.10 16.72 -3.05
CA ARG A 91 -0.66 17.73 -3.78
C ARG A 91 -1.94 17.15 -4.36
N MET A 92 -1.85 16.01 -5.06
CA MET A 92 -3.01 15.39 -5.71
C MET A 92 -4.05 14.90 -4.69
N LEU A 93 -3.61 14.38 -3.54
CA LEU A 93 -4.52 14.01 -2.46
C LEU A 93 -5.18 15.22 -1.81
N ARG A 94 -4.47 16.33 -1.60
CA ARG A 94 -5.10 17.57 -1.09
C ARG A 94 -6.12 18.13 -2.08
N GLU A 95 -5.81 18.12 -3.37
CA GLU A 95 -6.74 18.58 -4.41
C GLU A 95 -8.02 17.72 -4.48
N SER A 96 -7.91 16.41 -4.22
CA SER A 96 -9.03 15.47 -4.32
C SER A 96 -9.81 15.26 -3.02
N CYS A 97 -9.17 15.36 -1.86
CA CYS A 97 -9.75 15.06 -0.55
C CYS A 97 -9.85 16.29 0.39
N GLY A 98 -9.26 17.43 0.01
CA GLY A 98 -9.17 18.62 0.85
C GLY A 98 -7.96 18.64 1.78
N ASP A 99 -7.90 19.62 2.68
CA ASP A 99 -6.71 19.91 3.50
C ASP A 99 -6.53 18.98 4.71
N ASP A 100 -7.53 18.15 5.05
CA ASP A 100 -7.47 17.21 6.19
C ASP A 100 -6.77 15.89 5.82
N ILE A 101 -5.61 16.00 5.17
CA ILE A 101 -4.79 14.87 4.74
C ILE A 101 -3.39 15.05 5.34
N LEU A 102 -2.97 14.07 6.14
CA LEU A 102 -1.59 14.04 6.67
C LEU A 102 -0.55 14.03 5.54
N PRO A 103 0.65 14.59 5.72
CA PRO A 103 1.74 14.48 4.75
C PRO A 103 2.14 13.04 4.44
N PHE A 104 2.80 12.82 3.31
CA PHE A 104 3.19 11.48 2.85
C PHE A 104 3.92 10.67 3.93
N ASP A 105 5.02 11.18 4.48
CA ASP A 105 5.83 10.45 5.45
C ASP A 105 5.06 10.12 6.72
N GLU A 106 4.14 11.00 7.11
CA GLU A 106 3.25 10.73 8.24
C GLU A 106 2.21 9.67 7.89
N ARG A 107 1.59 9.68 6.70
CA ARG A 107 0.61 8.66 6.27
C ARG A 107 1.19 7.26 6.21
N TYR A 108 2.43 7.15 5.74
CA TYR A 108 3.11 5.87 5.55
C TYR A 108 3.99 5.44 6.74
N SER A 109 4.08 6.24 7.81
CA SER A 109 4.69 5.82 9.07
C SER A 109 3.94 4.64 9.69
N VAL A 110 4.65 3.73 10.34
CA VAL A 110 4.06 2.53 10.98
C VAL A 110 3.00 2.94 11.99
N GLU A 111 3.24 4.05 12.68
CA GLU A 111 2.35 4.63 13.66
C GLU A 111 1.05 5.15 13.06
N ASN A 112 0.94 5.39 11.75
CA ASN A 112 -0.27 5.96 11.13
C ASN A 112 -0.87 5.12 10.01
N LEU A 113 -0.22 4.01 9.63
CA LEU A 113 -0.88 2.98 8.84
C LEU A 113 -2.19 2.59 9.53
N TYR A 114 -3.28 2.56 8.77
CA TYR A 114 -4.63 2.27 9.28
C TYR A 114 -5.16 3.26 10.33
N ARG A 115 -4.62 4.49 10.41
CA ARG A 115 -5.06 5.52 11.38
C ARG A 115 -6.59 5.68 11.41
N ARG A 116 -7.24 5.73 10.25
CA ARG A 116 -8.69 5.87 10.15
C ARG A 116 -9.44 4.76 10.91
N ASP A 117 -8.93 3.54 10.90
CA ASP A 117 -9.56 2.41 11.60
C ASP A 117 -9.46 2.60 13.12
N ARG A 118 -8.35 3.13 13.63
CA ARG A 118 -8.20 3.48 15.06
C ARG A 118 -9.06 4.65 15.50
N ASP A 119 -9.24 5.64 14.62
CA ASP A 119 -10.07 6.81 14.91
C ASP A 119 -11.58 6.46 14.82
N LEU A 120 -11.95 5.43 14.06
CA LEU A 120 -13.30 4.84 14.02
C LEU A 120 -13.57 3.86 15.18
N GLU A 121 -12.53 3.23 15.70
CA GLU A 121 -12.55 2.44 16.93
C GLU A 121 -12.44 3.34 18.18
N GLY A 122 -13.56 3.94 18.59
CA GLY A 122 -13.80 4.07 20.03
C GLY A 122 -13.57 2.71 20.72
N PRO A 123 -13.14 2.67 22.00
CA PRO A 123 -12.29 1.62 22.59
C PRO A 123 -12.80 0.20 22.33
N LEU A 124 -12.35 -0.42 21.23
CA LEU A 124 -12.71 -1.78 20.81
C LEU A 124 -11.65 -2.82 21.18
N HIS A 125 -10.59 -2.40 21.88
CA HIS A 125 -9.60 -3.29 22.49
C HIS A 125 -9.59 -3.28 24.03
N ALA A 126 -10.68 -2.80 24.66
CA ALA A 126 -10.93 -3.02 26.08
C ALA A 126 -11.80 -4.28 26.31
N ALA A 127 -11.45 -5.40 25.68
CA ALA A 127 -11.96 -6.72 26.08
C ALA A 127 -11.10 -7.85 25.53
N ASN A 128 -10.55 -8.63 26.48
CA ASN A 128 -9.84 -9.92 26.41
C ASN A 128 -8.33 -9.88 26.16
#